data_AF-X0T821-F1
#
_entry.id   AF-X0T821-F1
#
_cell.length_a   1.000
_cell.length_b   1.000
_cell.length_c   1.000
_cell.angle_alpha   90.00
_cell.angle_beta   90.00
_cell.angle_gamma   90.00
#
_symmetry.space_group_name_H-M   'P 1'
#
loop_
_entity.id
_entity.type
_entity.pdbx_description
1 polymer ?
#
loop_
_entity_poly.entity_id
_entity_poly.type
_entity_poly.pdbx_seq_one_letter_code
_entity_poly.pdbx_strand_id
1 'polypeptide(L)'
;MKADYIIVDSDFLCYQNKHAMKSLSWEDKHTGVIFGFLRDTLSLAKKLDCNRFIFVWDSPESKRKKMFPDYKANRAIKKKSEEEEELSKVAHPQFDIIRTEILPALGFKNIFIQDGLEGDDLIAKLVLEYDWTNLAIVTIDSDLYQMLRTNAFIYNPRKKKRFTIANFKEQYGIDPWQWSTVLSIAGCTTDNVPGINGVGKPTAIKYL
;
A
#
# COMPACT_ATOMS: atom_id res chain seq x y z
N MET A 1 4.66 -18.86 7.42
CA MET A 1 4.78 -18.43 6.01
C MET A 1 6.12 -17.72 5.94
N LYS A 2 7.01 -18.10 5.03
CA LYS A 2 8.34 -17.50 4.96
C LYS A 2 8.45 -16.50 3.81
N ALA A 3 9.18 -15.42 4.02
CA ALA A 3 9.69 -14.50 3.02
C ALA A 3 11.19 -14.25 3.31
N ASP A 4 11.95 -13.87 2.30
CA ASP A 4 13.36 -13.46 2.48
C ASP A 4 13.49 -11.93 2.55
N TYR A 5 12.50 -11.21 2.01
CA TYR A 5 12.36 -9.75 2.00
C TYR A 5 10.88 -9.35 2.14
N ILE A 6 10.64 -8.20 2.76
CA ILE A 6 9.30 -7.63 2.94
C ILE A 6 9.32 -6.20 2.42
N ILE A 7 8.55 -5.91 1.36
CA ILE A 7 8.21 -4.54 0.99
C ILE A 7 6.90 -4.17 1.67
N VAL A 8 6.88 -2.99 2.29
CA VAL A 8 5.74 -2.49 3.06
C VAL A 8 5.23 -1.20 2.43
N ASP A 9 3.96 -1.21 2.05
CA ASP A 9 3.16 0.00 1.83
C ASP A 9 2.94 0.69 3.19
N SER A 10 3.79 1.69 3.48
CA SER A 10 3.91 2.26 4.83
C SER A 10 2.76 3.20 5.15
N ASP A 11 2.31 3.97 4.17
CA ASP A 11 1.13 4.83 4.28
C ASP A 11 -0.10 4.00 4.68
N PHE A 12 -0.33 2.87 4.02
CA PHE A 12 -1.40 1.96 4.39
C PHE A 12 -1.31 1.51 5.87
N LEU A 13 -0.13 1.09 6.34
CA LEU A 13 0.07 0.68 7.74
C LEU A 13 -0.19 1.83 8.72
N CYS A 14 0.19 3.04 8.37
CA CYS A 14 -0.06 4.21 9.21
C CYS A 14 -1.56 4.58 9.23
N TYR A 15 -2.21 4.64 8.06
CA TYR A 15 -3.63 4.95 7.95
C TYR A 15 -4.53 3.94 8.65
N GLN A 16 -4.21 2.65 8.65
CA GLN A 16 -5.02 1.67 9.40
C GLN A 16 -4.94 1.88 10.92
N ASN A 17 -3.80 2.37 11.44
CA ASN A 17 -3.61 2.59 12.88
C ASN A 17 -4.13 3.96 13.34
N LYS A 18 -4.27 4.93 12.44
CA LYS A 18 -4.88 6.24 12.71
C LYS A 18 -6.19 6.13 13.49
N HIS A 19 -7.12 5.29 13.04
CA HIS A 19 -8.41 5.13 13.72
C HIS A 19 -8.35 4.13 14.88
N ALA A 20 -7.59 3.05 14.72
CA ALA A 20 -7.52 1.97 15.70
C ALA A 20 -6.87 2.41 17.02
N MET A 21 -5.99 3.41 16.97
CA MET A 21 -5.17 3.86 18.10
C MET A 21 -5.32 5.36 18.40
N LYS A 22 -6.44 5.97 18.02
CA LYS A 22 -6.63 7.44 18.10
C LYS A 22 -6.46 8.04 19.51
N SER A 23 -6.69 7.24 20.57
CA SER A 23 -6.62 7.67 21.97
C SER A 23 -5.23 7.55 22.62
N LEU A 24 -4.24 6.96 21.94
CA LEU A 24 -2.90 6.80 22.53
C LEU A 24 -2.09 8.10 22.41
N SER A 25 -1.66 8.61 23.56
CA SER A 25 -0.81 9.80 23.69
C SER A 25 0.16 9.69 24.87
N TRP A 26 1.19 10.53 24.88
CA TRP A 26 2.12 10.74 26.00
C TRP A 26 2.49 12.22 26.06
N GLU A 27 2.34 12.85 27.23
CA GLU A 27 2.58 14.29 27.44
C GLU A 27 1.99 15.15 26.30
N ASP A 28 0.68 14.96 26.05
CA ASP A 28 -0.13 15.61 25.01
C ASP A 28 0.28 15.35 23.55
N LYS A 29 1.29 14.51 23.31
CA LYS A 29 1.69 14.08 21.96
C LYS A 29 1.00 12.77 21.59
N HIS A 30 0.30 12.76 20.46
CA HIS A 30 -0.29 11.52 19.94
C HIS A 30 0.79 10.54 19.48
N THR A 31 0.66 9.28 19.89
CA THR A 31 1.64 8.20 19.64
C THR A 31 1.01 6.95 19.02
N GLY A 32 -0.31 6.96 18.81
CA GLY A 32 -1.06 5.79 18.34
C GLY A 32 -0.63 5.22 16.99
N VAL A 33 -0.29 6.09 16.03
CA VAL A 33 0.16 5.65 14.70
C VAL A 33 1.54 5.01 14.82
N ILE A 34 2.47 5.64 15.55
CA ILE A 34 3.81 5.10 15.82
C ILE A 34 3.72 3.73 16.47
N PHE A 35 2.96 3.62 17.57
CA PHE A 35 2.80 2.36 18.30
C PHE A 35 2.23 1.27 17.40
N GLY A 36 1.15 1.59 16.69
CA GLY A 36 0.49 0.66 15.79
C GLY A 36 1.40 0.19 14.65
N PHE A 37 2.13 1.11 14.02
CA PHE A 37 3.06 0.82 12.94
C PHE A 37 4.19 -0.12 13.40
N LEU A 38 4.81 0.16 14.55
CA LEU A 38 5.89 -0.70 15.10
C LEU A 38 5.37 -2.08 15.51
N ARG A 39 4.19 -2.13 16.14
CA ARG A 39 3.52 -3.40 16.49
C ARG A 39 3.25 -4.23 15.23
N ASP A 40 2.72 -3.60 14.19
CA ASP A 40 2.39 -4.28 12.94
C ASP A 40 3.65 -4.75 12.21
N THR A 41 4.70 -3.94 12.18
CA THR A 41 6.02 -4.32 11.65
C THR A 41 6.59 -5.54 12.37
N LEU A 42 6.55 -5.56 13.72
CA LEU A 42 6.99 -6.71 14.50
C LEU A 42 6.12 -7.96 14.25
N SER A 43 4.82 -7.78 14.11
CA SER A 43 3.87 -8.85 13.78
C SER A 43 4.16 -9.44 12.40
N LEU A 44 4.42 -8.59 11.40
CA LEU A 44 4.83 -9.00 10.05
C LEU A 44 6.14 -9.78 10.10
N ALA A 45 7.14 -9.29 10.84
CA ALA A 45 8.43 -9.96 10.97
C ALA A 45 8.29 -11.40 11.49
N LYS A 46 7.48 -11.58 12.55
CA LYS A 46 7.18 -12.91 13.12
C LYS A 46 6.36 -13.77 12.16
N LYS A 47 5.36 -13.19 11.49
CA LYS A 47 4.43 -13.93 10.62
C LYS A 47 5.11 -14.44 9.34
N LEU A 48 6.02 -13.63 8.81
CA LEU A 48 6.76 -13.85 7.58
C LEU A 48 8.16 -14.46 7.81
N ASP A 49 8.56 -14.65 9.07
CA ASP A 49 9.87 -15.15 9.46
C ASP A 49 11.02 -14.40 8.76
N CYS A 50 10.95 -13.06 8.82
CA CYS A 50 11.85 -12.18 8.07
C CYS A 50 12.04 -10.83 8.79
N ASN A 51 13.27 -10.32 8.76
CA ASN A 51 13.64 -9.01 9.30
C ASN A 51 14.22 -8.06 8.24
N ARG A 52 14.23 -8.44 6.95
CA ARG A 52 14.70 -7.61 5.85
C ARG A 52 13.55 -6.80 5.28
N PHE A 53 13.32 -5.64 5.87
CA PHE A 53 12.27 -4.72 5.46
C PHE A 53 12.75 -3.70 4.44
N ILE A 54 11.82 -3.33 3.57
CA ILE A 54 11.88 -2.20 2.65
C ILE A 54 10.59 -1.41 2.85
N PHE A 55 10.70 -0.18 3.35
CA PHE A 55 9.56 0.69 3.60
C PHE A 55 9.39 1.65 2.43
N VAL A 56 8.26 1.59 1.75
CA VAL A 56 7.91 2.56 0.70
C VAL A 56 6.86 3.54 1.23
N TRP A 57 6.96 4.79 0.80
CA TRP A 57 6.07 5.86 1.19
C TRP A 57 5.58 6.62 -0.03
N ASP A 58 4.34 7.09 0.03
CA ASP A 58 3.76 7.97 -0.97
C ASP A 58 4.46 9.35 -0.94
N SER A 59 4.73 9.89 -2.13
CA SER A 59 5.06 11.31 -2.25
C SER A 59 3.82 12.18 -2.01
N PRO A 60 3.96 13.34 -1.35
CA PRO A 60 2.89 14.35 -1.26
C PRO A 60 2.42 14.83 -2.64
N GLU A 61 3.34 14.87 -3.62
CA GLU A 61 3.02 15.13 -5.02
C GLU A 61 2.73 13.84 -5.79
N SER A 62 1.77 13.90 -6.71
CA SER A 62 1.46 12.79 -7.62
C SER A 62 1.55 13.25 -9.08
N LYS A 63 2.40 12.59 -9.88
CA LYS A 63 2.47 12.80 -11.33
C LYS A 63 1.14 12.50 -12.01
N ARG A 64 0.36 11.56 -11.46
CA ARG A 64 -0.99 11.23 -11.97
C ARG A 64 -1.93 12.42 -11.89
N LYS A 65 -1.90 13.21 -10.81
CA LYS A 65 -2.70 14.44 -10.69
C LYS A 65 -2.31 15.52 -11.72
N LYS A 66 -1.04 15.58 -12.11
CA LYS A 66 -0.57 16.49 -13.18
C LYS A 66 -1.14 16.09 -14.54
N MET A 67 -1.32 14.79 -14.80
CA MET A 67 -1.87 14.26 -16.06
C MET A 67 -3.41 14.22 -16.08
N PHE A 68 -4.04 13.89 -14.95
CA PHE A 68 -5.48 13.79 -14.79
C PHE A 68 -5.87 14.47 -13.47
N PRO A 69 -6.30 15.74 -13.49
CA PRO A 69 -6.57 16.54 -12.28
C PRO A 69 -7.61 15.91 -11.33
N ASP A 70 -8.57 15.16 -11.87
CA ASP A 70 -9.61 14.49 -11.09
C ASP A 70 -9.13 13.21 -10.40
N TYR A 71 -7.88 12.80 -10.60
CA TYR A 71 -7.29 11.63 -9.98
C TYR A 71 -7.33 11.72 -8.44
N LYS A 72 -7.95 10.73 -7.79
CA LYS A 72 -8.19 10.67 -6.34
C LYS A 72 -8.96 11.90 -5.78
N ALA A 73 -9.61 12.71 -6.62
CA ALA A 73 -10.31 13.93 -6.18
C ALA A 73 -11.49 13.63 -5.24
N ASN A 74 -12.16 12.49 -5.44
CA ASN A 74 -13.19 11.96 -4.55
C ASN A 74 -12.70 11.80 -3.09
N ARG A 75 -11.41 11.53 -2.86
CA ARG A 75 -10.83 11.41 -1.51
C ARG A 75 -10.77 12.76 -0.78
N ALA A 76 -10.65 13.86 -1.53
CA ALA A 76 -10.71 15.23 -0.99
C ALA A 76 -12.16 15.71 -0.81
N ILE A 77 -13.06 15.33 -1.73
CA ILE A 77 -14.47 15.74 -1.72
C ILE A 77 -15.28 15.04 -0.62
N LYS A 78 -14.87 13.84 -0.20
CA LYS A 78 -15.53 13.12 0.89
C LYS A 78 -15.47 13.99 2.15
N LYS A 79 -16.59 14.65 2.49
CA LYS A 79 -16.72 15.52 3.68
C LYS A 79 -16.17 14.75 4.88
N LYS A 80 -14.97 15.12 5.31
CA LYS A 80 -14.43 14.66 6.58
C LYS A 80 -15.26 15.34 7.67
N SER A 81 -15.66 14.61 8.69
CA SER A 81 -16.16 15.26 9.91
C SER A 81 -15.03 16.10 10.49
N GLU A 82 -15.37 17.12 11.29
CA GLU A 82 -14.37 17.91 12.02
C GLU A 82 -13.44 17.00 12.86
N GLU A 83 -14.00 15.97 13.50
CA GLU A 83 -13.24 14.94 14.23
C GLU A 83 -12.21 14.23 13.32
N GLU A 84 -12.57 13.93 12.08
CA GLU A 84 -11.69 13.24 11.13
C GLU A 84 -10.56 14.15 10.61
N GLU A 85 -10.84 15.44 10.48
CA GLU A 85 -9.83 16.44 10.13
C GLU A 85 -8.81 16.62 11.26
N GLU A 86 -9.29 16.82 12.49
CA GLU A 86 -8.42 16.92 13.68
C GLU A 86 -7.60 15.65 13.88
N LEU A 87 -8.21 14.47 13.72
CA LEU A 87 -7.48 13.21 13.78
C LEU A 87 -6.41 13.11 12.68
N SER A 88 -6.65 13.67 11.49
CA SER A 88 -5.64 13.71 10.42
C SER A 88 -4.48 14.64 10.79
N LYS A 89 -4.77 15.81 11.38
CA LYS A 89 -3.76 16.81 11.78
C LYS A 89 -2.77 16.24 12.81
N VAL A 90 -3.25 15.42 13.75
CA VAL A 90 -2.39 14.79 14.76
C VAL A 90 -1.73 13.48 14.29
N ALA A 91 -2.31 12.81 13.28
CA ALA A 91 -1.79 11.56 12.76
C ALA A 91 -0.67 11.76 11.73
N HIS A 92 -0.82 12.66 10.76
CA HIS A 92 0.16 12.81 9.68
C HIS A 92 1.59 13.16 10.15
N PRO A 93 1.81 14.01 11.17
CA PRO A 93 3.16 14.26 11.68
C PRO A 93 3.87 12.99 12.17
N GLN A 94 3.12 12.00 12.65
CA GLN A 94 3.68 10.72 13.07
C GLN A 94 4.24 9.90 11.90
N PHE A 95 3.73 10.08 10.67
CA PHE A 95 4.23 9.36 9.49
C PHE A 95 5.66 9.80 9.19
N ASP A 96 5.91 11.11 9.23
CA ASP A 96 7.25 11.67 9.03
C ASP A 96 8.19 11.21 10.15
N ILE A 97 7.79 11.30 11.42
CA ILE A 97 8.61 10.82 12.56
C ILE A 97 8.98 9.34 12.38
N ILE A 98 8.03 8.49 11.97
CA ILE A 98 8.30 7.08 11.69
C ILE A 98 9.40 6.95 10.61
N ARG A 99 9.23 7.66 9.50
CA ARG A 99 10.07 7.57 8.31
C ARG A 99 11.47 8.15 8.53
N THR A 100 11.59 9.31 9.17
CA THR A 100 12.83 10.09 9.23
C THR A 100 13.62 9.87 10.52
N GLU A 101 12.99 9.42 11.60
CA GLU A 101 13.65 9.29 12.90
C GLU A 101 13.61 7.84 13.42
N ILE A 102 12.42 7.25 13.56
CA ILE A 102 12.25 5.97 14.25
C ILE A 102 12.83 4.81 13.44
N LEU A 103 12.45 4.68 12.16
CA LEU A 103 12.96 3.59 11.32
C LEU A 103 14.50 3.64 11.18
N PRO A 104 15.13 4.81 10.91
CA PRO A 104 16.58 4.94 10.94
C PRO A 104 17.20 4.59 12.29
N ALA A 105 16.62 5.05 13.41
CA ALA A 105 17.12 4.75 14.75
C ALA A 105 17.08 3.24 15.09
N LEU A 106 16.11 2.51 14.51
CA LEU A 106 16.02 1.06 14.60
C LEU A 106 17.00 0.32 13.67
N GLY A 107 17.78 1.05 12.86
CA GLY A 107 18.78 0.51 11.95
C GLY A 107 18.26 0.16 10.55
N PHE A 108 17.01 0.50 10.22
CA PHE A 108 16.49 0.30 8.87
C PHE A 108 17.07 1.34 7.91
N LYS A 109 17.64 0.85 6.80
CA LYS A 109 18.25 1.70 5.76
C LYS A 109 17.44 1.77 4.46
N ASN A 110 16.55 0.81 4.24
CA ASN A 110 15.74 0.72 3.02
C ASN A 110 14.41 1.45 3.22
N ILE A 111 14.45 2.77 3.20
CA ILE A 111 13.28 3.64 3.38
C ILE A 111 13.20 4.52 2.13
N PHE A 112 12.21 4.28 1.29
CA PHE A 112 12.10 4.90 -0.02
C PHE A 112 10.87 5.81 -0.12
N ILE A 113 11.13 7.01 -0.60
CA ILE A 113 10.13 8.01 -1.01
C ILE A 113 10.74 8.76 -2.19
N GLN A 114 9.94 9.10 -3.19
CA GLN A 114 10.43 9.86 -4.33
C GLN A 114 9.39 10.82 -4.87
N ASP A 115 9.79 12.07 -5.04
CA ASP A 115 8.92 13.16 -5.48
C ASP A 115 8.15 12.81 -6.75
N GLY A 116 6.83 12.97 -6.66
CA GLY A 116 5.89 12.72 -7.74
C GLY A 116 5.55 11.24 -7.97
N LEU A 117 6.18 10.30 -7.29
CA LEU A 117 5.88 8.86 -7.37
C LEU A 117 5.09 8.38 -6.15
N GLU A 118 4.10 7.54 -6.38
CA GLU A 118 3.36 6.89 -5.31
C GLU A 118 4.11 5.64 -4.83
N GLY A 119 3.77 5.15 -3.63
CA GLY A 119 4.33 3.93 -3.07
C GLY A 119 4.16 2.75 -4.03
N ASP A 120 3.03 2.67 -4.74
CA ASP A 120 2.76 1.65 -5.75
C ASP A 120 3.79 1.65 -6.89
N ASP A 121 4.25 2.85 -7.32
CA ASP A 121 5.26 2.99 -8.37
C ASP A 121 6.62 2.46 -7.88
N LEU A 122 6.98 2.78 -6.63
CA LEU A 122 8.21 2.32 -6.02
C LEU A 122 8.18 0.80 -5.77
N ILE A 123 7.05 0.26 -5.31
CA ILE A 123 6.84 -1.18 -5.16
C ILE A 123 7.02 -1.86 -6.52
N ALA A 124 6.35 -1.37 -7.55
CA ALA A 124 6.42 -1.95 -8.88
C ALA A 124 7.86 -1.93 -9.42
N LYS A 125 8.56 -0.80 -9.28
CA LYS A 125 9.98 -0.67 -9.67
C LYS A 125 10.86 -1.68 -8.92
N LEU A 126 10.74 -1.79 -7.60
CA LEU A 126 11.51 -2.74 -6.79
C LEU A 126 11.23 -4.19 -7.18
N VAL A 127 9.98 -4.54 -7.46
CA VAL A 127 9.60 -5.90 -7.87
C VAL A 127 10.18 -6.24 -9.25
N LEU A 128 10.24 -5.28 -10.17
CA LEU A 128 10.64 -5.49 -11.57
C LEU A 128 12.16 -5.41 -11.79
N GLU A 129 12.89 -4.59 -11.02
CA GLU A 129 14.31 -4.31 -11.26
C GLU A 129 15.26 -5.22 -10.48
N TYR A 130 14.75 -6.00 -9.52
CA TYR A 130 15.57 -6.85 -8.66
C TYR A 130 15.15 -8.32 -8.73
N ASP A 131 16.14 -9.20 -8.68
CA ASP A 131 15.92 -10.64 -8.59
C ASP A 131 15.70 -11.06 -7.14
N TRP A 132 14.43 -11.27 -6.78
CA TRP A 132 14.04 -11.70 -5.46
C TRP A 132 14.08 -13.22 -5.32
N THR A 133 14.48 -13.74 -4.16
CA THR A 133 14.35 -15.18 -3.87
C THR A 133 12.93 -15.53 -3.41
N ASN A 134 12.37 -14.71 -2.52
CA ASN A 134 11.00 -14.85 -2.01
C ASN A 134 10.55 -13.54 -1.35
N LEU A 135 9.85 -12.70 -2.11
CA LEU A 135 9.42 -11.37 -1.70
C LEU A 135 7.96 -11.37 -1.23
N ALA A 136 7.72 -10.76 -0.07
CA ALA A 136 6.38 -10.40 0.40
C ALA A 136 6.10 -8.91 0.14
N ILE A 137 5.04 -8.61 -0.59
CA ILE A 137 4.50 -7.25 -0.76
C ILE A 137 3.34 -7.10 0.22
N VAL A 138 3.51 -6.28 1.25
CA VAL A 138 2.50 -6.06 2.29
C VAL A 138 1.67 -4.85 1.92
N THR A 139 0.47 -5.11 1.41
CA THR A 139 -0.49 -4.09 0.98
C THR A 139 -1.92 -4.67 1.01
N ILE A 140 -2.92 -3.79 0.96
CA ILE A 140 -4.31 -4.18 0.66
C ILE A 140 -4.73 -3.76 -0.74
N ASP A 141 -3.88 -3.04 -1.47
CA ASP A 141 -4.22 -2.53 -2.78
C ASP A 141 -4.27 -3.67 -3.79
N SER A 142 -5.44 -3.83 -4.41
CA SER A 142 -5.62 -4.83 -5.45
C SER A 142 -4.93 -4.45 -6.75
N ASP A 143 -4.60 -3.18 -6.94
CA ASP A 143 -3.96 -2.70 -8.16
C ASP A 143 -2.55 -3.27 -8.28
N LEU A 144 -1.90 -3.55 -7.15
CA LEU A 144 -0.61 -4.24 -7.07
C LEU A 144 -0.68 -5.74 -7.38
N TYR A 145 -1.85 -6.35 -7.63
CA TYR A 145 -1.91 -7.75 -8.08
C TYR A 145 -1.11 -7.98 -9.37
N GLN A 146 -0.94 -6.95 -10.20
CA GLN A 146 -0.06 -6.97 -11.37
C GLN A 146 1.42 -7.29 -11.06
N MET A 147 1.83 -7.15 -9.80
CA MET A 147 3.20 -7.43 -9.31
C MET A 147 3.39 -8.85 -8.78
N LEU A 148 2.37 -9.72 -8.83
CA LEU A 148 2.54 -11.12 -8.48
C LEU A 148 3.55 -11.81 -9.42
N ARG A 149 4.52 -12.54 -8.86
CA ARG A 149 5.56 -13.28 -9.60
C ARG A 149 5.72 -14.68 -8.98
N THR A 150 6.55 -15.53 -9.61
CA THR A 150 6.88 -16.85 -9.06
C THR A 150 7.58 -16.75 -7.69
N ASN A 151 8.41 -15.73 -7.55
CA ASN A 151 9.20 -15.38 -6.37
C ASN A 151 8.62 -14.21 -5.56
N ALA A 152 7.43 -13.69 -5.89
CA ALA A 152 6.81 -12.57 -5.18
C ALA A 152 5.32 -12.80 -4.94
N PHE A 153 4.86 -12.53 -3.71
CA PHE A 153 3.47 -12.69 -3.32
C PHE A 153 2.97 -11.47 -2.56
N ILE A 154 1.65 -11.27 -2.54
CA ILE A 154 1.03 -10.21 -1.75
C ILE A 154 0.55 -10.80 -0.43
N TYR A 155 0.83 -10.08 0.67
CA TYR A 155 0.26 -10.37 1.97
C TYR A 155 -0.69 -9.25 2.37
N ASN A 156 -1.97 -9.58 2.51
CA ASN A 156 -2.98 -8.64 3.01
C ASN A 156 -3.07 -8.75 4.53
N PRO A 157 -2.60 -7.74 5.30
CA PRO A 157 -2.53 -7.84 6.76
C PRO A 157 -3.92 -7.79 7.43
N ARG A 158 -4.93 -7.15 6.79
CA ARG A 158 -6.31 -7.13 7.30
C ARG A 158 -6.97 -8.50 7.19
N LYS A 159 -6.83 -9.16 6.04
CA LYS A 159 -7.38 -10.51 5.79
C LYS A 159 -6.48 -11.62 6.32
N LYS A 160 -5.26 -11.29 6.76
CA LYS A 160 -4.19 -12.24 7.11
C LYS A 160 -3.97 -13.30 6.01
N LYS A 161 -4.13 -12.90 4.74
CA LYS A 161 -4.17 -13.81 3.59
C LYS A 161 -2.95 -13.60 2.69
N ARG A 162 -2.30 -14.70 2.31
CA ARG A 162 -1.30 -14.76 1.24
C ARG A 162 -2.03 -14.85 -0.10
N PHE A 163 -1.60 -14.05 -1.07
CA PHE A 163 -2.13 -14.05 -2.42
C PHE A 163 -0.98 -14.27 -3.40
N THR A 164 -1.12 -15.28 -4.25
CA THR A 164 -0.08 -15.78 -5.17
C THR A 164 -0.60 -15.77 -6.60
N ILE A 165 0.28 -16.00 -7.59
CA ILE A 165 -0.15 -16.22 -8.98
C ILE A 165 -1.24 -17.29 -9.05
N ALA A 166 -1.07 -18.42 -8.35
CA ALA A 166 -2.02 -19.52 -8.39
C ALA A 166 -3.41 -19.10 -7.91
N ASN A 167 -3.49 -18.40 -6.78
CA ASN A 167 -4.78 -17.92 -6.26
C ASN A 167 -5.37 -16.79 -7.11
N PHE A 168 -4.53 -15.96 -7.73
CA PHE A 168 -4.97 -14.95 -8.67
C PHE A 168 -5.61 -15.60 -9.90
N LYS A 169 -4.94 -16.59 -10.52
CA LYS A 169 -5.45 -17.32 -11.68
C LYS A 169 -6.74 -18.07 -11.36
N GLU A 170 -6.80 -18.74 -10.21
CA GLU A 170 -8.01 -19.41 -9.73
C GLU A 170 -9.19 -18.42 -9.59
N GLN A 171 -8.92 -17.22 -9.08
CA GLN A 171 -9.97 -16.23 -8.81
C GLN A 171 -10.40 -15.45 -10.06
N TYR A 172 -9.47 -15.13 -10.96
CA TYR A 172 -9.70 -14.19 -12.07
C TYR A 172 -9.62 -14.83 -13.46
N GLY A 173 -9.09 -16.05 -13.59
CA GLY A 173 -9.00 -16.76 -14.89
C GLY A 173 -7.97 -16.19 -15.86
N ILE A 174 -7.17 -15.20 -15.46
CA ILE A 174 -6.16 -14.51 -16.28
C ILE A 174 -4.81 -14.47 -15.56
N ASP A 175 -3.76 -14.10 -16.28
CA ASP A 175 -2.45 -13.87 -15.70
C ASP A 175 -2.34 -12.50 -15.00
N PRO A 176 -1.54 -12.38 -13.92
CA PRO A 176 -1.37 -11.11 -13.21
C PRO A 176 -0.92 -9.94 -14.09
N TRP A 177 -0.09 -10.17 -15.10
CA TRP A 177 0.40 -9.10 -16.00
C TRP A 177 -0.71 -8.47 -16.85
N GLN A 178 -1.85 -9.16 -17.04
CA GLN A 178 -3.04 -8.63 -17.73
C GLN A 178 -3.89 -7.74 -16.81
N TRP A 179 -3.62 -7.72 -15.50
CA TRP A 179 -4.45 -7.02 -14.52
C TRP A 179 -4.47 -5.50 -14.74
N SER A 180 -3.35 -4.89 -15.11
CA SER A 180 -3.30 -3.47 -15.45
C SER A 180 -4.20 -3.13 -16.64
N THR A 181 -4.28 -4.01 -17.65
CA THR A 181 -5.21 -3.87 -18.77
C THR A 181 -6.66 -3.97 -18.32
N VAL A 182 -7.00 -4.94 -17.45
CA VAL A 182 -8.34 -5.03 -16.84
C VAL A 182 -8.71 -3.71 -16.18
N LEU A 183 -7.81 -3.14 -15.37
CA LEU A 183 -8.06 -1.88 -14.66
C LEU A 183 -8.18 -0.69 -15.61
N SER A 184 -7.39 -0.64 -16.70
CA SER A 184 -7.51 0.43 -17.70
C SER A 184 -8.86 0.40 -18.44
N ILE A 185 -9.44 -0.79 -18.64
CA ILE A 185 -10.73 -0.95 -19.30
C ILE A 185 -11.87 -0.67 -18.30
N ALA A 186 -11.78 -1.24 -17.10
CA ALA A 186 -12.85 -1.16 -16.11
C ALA A 186 -12.86 0.15 -15.31
N GLY A 187 -11.76 0.89 -15.31
CA GLY A 187 -11.56 2.04 -14.44
C GLY A 187 -11.32 1.65 -12.97
N CYS A 188 -11.15 2.68 -12.14
CA CYS A 188 -10.99 2.55 -10.70
C CYS A 188 -11.78 3.64 -9.96
N THR A 189 -12.95 3.29 -9.44
CA THR A 189 -13.83 4.23 -8.72
C THR A 189 -13.17 4.80 -7.46
N THR A 190 -12.37 4.01 -6.75
CA THR A 190 -11.64 4.45 -5.54
C THR A 190 -10.68 5.60 -5.84
N ASP A 191 -10.06 5.56 -7.03
CA ASP A 191 -9.11 6.55 -7.51
C ASP A 191 -9.71 7.57 -8.47
N ASN A 192 -11.04 7.54 -8.62
CA ASN A 192 -11.78 8.39 -9.54
C ASN A 192 -11.30 8.30 -11.00
N VAL A 193 -10.76 7.14 -11.41
CA VAL A 193 -10.32 6.88 -12.78
C VAL A 193 -11.48 6.27 -13.57
N PRO A 194 -12.00 6.93 -14.62
CA PRO A 194 -13.08 6.38 -15.42
C PRO A 194 -12.60 5.20 -16.26
N GLY A 195 -13.48 4.22 -16.46
CA GLY A 195 -13.32 3.13 -17.43
C GLY A 195 -14.26 3.29 -18.61
N ILE A 196 -14.36 2.27 -19.45
CA ILE A 196 -15.37 2.19 -20.51
C ILE A 196 -16.75 2.08 -19.85
N ASN A 197 -17.68 2.94 -20.27
CA ASN A 197 -19.03 2.97 -19.71
C ASN A 197 -19.71 1.59 -19.85
N GLY A 198 -20.26 1.08 -18.73
CA GLY A 198 -20.92 -0.22 -18.67
C GLY A 198 -19.97 -1.44 -18.62
N VAL A 199 -18.65 -1.24 -18.62
CA VAL A 199 -17.67 -2.33 -18.59
C VAL A 199 -16.99 -2.40 -17.22
N GLY A 200 -17.42 -3.33 -16.37
CA GLY A 200 -16.76 -3.61 -15.09
C GLY A 200 -15.61 -4.62 -15.21
N LYS A 201 -14.88 -4.85 -14.11
CA LYS A 201 -13.78 -5.83 -14.06
C LYS A 201 -14.17 -7.22 -14.60
N PRO A 202 -15.34 -7.81 -14.28
CA PRO A 202 -15.74 -9.11 -14.83
C PRO A 202 -15.90 -9.10 -16.34
N THR A 203 -16.47 -8.02 -16.90
CA THR A 203 -16.64 -7.86 -18.35
C THR A 203 -15.28 -7.67 -19.02
N ALA A 204 -14.41 -6.82 -18.46
CA ALA A 204 -13.07 -6.62 -18.99
C ALA A 204 -12.26 -7.93 -19.03
N ILE A 205 -12.31 -8.74 -17.97
CA ILE A 205 -11.66 -10.06 -17.91
C ILE A 205 -12.17 -11.00 -19.00
N LYS A 206 -13.49 -11.00 -19.27
CA LYS A 206 -14.10 -11.89 -20.28
C LYS A 206 -13.58 -11.63 -21.71
N TYR A 207 -13.13 -10.42 -22.00
CA TYR A 207 -12.71 -9.99 -23.34
C TYR A 207 -11.19 -9.77 -23.47
N LEU A 208 -10.42 -10.24 -22.50
CA LEU A 208 -8.95 -10.32 -22.53
C LEU A 208 -8.48 -11.74 -22.83
#